data_AF-A0A9P8J9R7-F1
#
_entry.id   AF-A0A9P8J9R7-F1
#
_cell.length_a   1.000
_cell.length_b   1.000
_cell.length_c   1.000
_cell.angle_alpha   90.00
_cell.angle_beta   90.00
_cell.angle_gamma   90.00
#
_symmetry.space_group_name_H-M   'P 1'
#
loop_
_entity.id
_entity.type
_entity.pdbx_description
1 polymer ?
#
loop_
_entity_poly.entity_id
_entity_poly.type
_entity_poly.pdbx_seq_one_letter_code
_entity_poly.pdbx_strand_id
1 'polypeptide(L)'
;MLSCSAFRRPAQRAARNLSAPSTRGLAAPASGSFAFETGSANGVKFASRDMAGPMTKLAIVSKAGTRYEPLPGLSLGLQSFAFKVCANHHRSIRHT
;
A
#
# COMPACT_ATOMS: atom_id res chain seq x y z
N MET A 1 -43.31 -14.22 -23.61
CA MET A 1 -43.51 -15.56 -23.00
C MET A 1 -42.15 -16.20 -22.83
N LEU A 2 -41.73 -16.40 -21.58
CA LEU A 2 -40.43 -16.97 -21.21
C LEU A 2 -40.52 -18.49 -21.34
N SER A 3 -39.81 -19.08 -22.31
CA SER A 3 -39.76 -20.53 -22.51
C SER A 3 -38.55 -21.12 -21.78
N CYS A 4 -38.82 -22.00 -20.81
CA CYS A 4 -37.79 -22.76 -20.09
C CYS A 4 -37.35 -23.96 -20.95
N SER A 5 -36.07 -24.04 -21.27
CA SER A 5 -35.43 -25.30 -21.67
C SER A 5 -34.26 -25.60 -20.73
N ALA A 6 -34.51 -26.51 -19.80
CA ALA A 6 -33.51 -27.10 -18.93
C ALA A 6 -32.62 -28.02 -19.77
N PHE A 7 -31.36 -27.63 -19.96
CA PHE A 7 -30.35 -28.53 -20.49
C PHE A 7 -29.25 -28.75 -19.46
N ARG A 8 -29.49 -29.78 -18.63
CA ARG A 8 -28.52 -30.33 -17.69
C ARG A 8 -27.44 -31.08 -18.47
N ARG A 9 -26.20 -30.60 -18.44
CA ARG A 9 -25.00 -31.38 -18.79
C ARG A 9 -24.05 -31.44 -17.59
N PRO A 10 -24.03 -32.51 -16.79
CA PRO A 10 -22.99 -32.74 -15.80
C PRO A 10 -21.99 -33.78 -16.33
N ALA A 11 -21.06 -33.40 -17.21
CA ALA A 11 -20.07 -34.36 -17.72
C ALA A 11 -18.77 -33.74 -18.23
N GLN A 12 -18.15 -32.83 -17.45
CA GLN A 12 -16.73 -32.49 -17.63
C GLN A 12 -16.06 -32.37 -16.26
N ARG A 13 -16.08 -33.47 -15.50
CA ARG A 13 -15.33 -33.64 -14.24
C ARG A 13 -14.41 -34.86 -14.27
N ALA A 14 -13.82 -35.16 -15.42
CA ALA A 14 -12.90 -36.30 -15.56
C ALA A 14 -11.75 -35.98 -16.52
N ALA A 15 -10.93 -34.98 -16.21
CA ALA A 15 -9.61 -34.78 -16.83
C ALA A 15 -8.74 -33.75 -16.06
N ARG A 16 -8.80 -33.72 -14.72
CA ARG A 16 -7.91 -32.86 -13.91
C ARG A 16 -6.98 -33.68 -13.02
N ASN A 17 -6.37 -34.72 -13.58
CA ASN A 17 -5.24 -35.40 -12.97
C ASN A 17 -4.00 -35.21 -13.85
N LEU A 18 -3.35 -34.05 -13.68
CA LEU A 18 -1.90 -33.97 -13.83
C LEU A 18 -1.38 -33.00 -12.77
N SER A 19 -1.51 -33.43 -11.51
CA SER A 19 -0.77 -32.84 -10.39
C SER A 19 0.70 -33.24 -10.53
N ALA A 20 1.41 -32.59 -11.45
CA ALA A 20 2.84 -32.42 -11.27
C ALA A 20 3.05 -31.66 -9.95
N PRO A 21 3.97 -32.08 -9.06
CA PRO A 21 4.39 -31.19 -7.99
C PRO A 21 5.00 -29.97 -8.67
N SER A 22 4.25 -28.87 -8.69
CA SER A 22 4.83 -27.56 -8.95
C SER A 22 5.78 -27.33 -7.79
N THR A 23 7.04 -27.72 -7.96
CA THR A 23 8.16 -27.16 -7.22
C THR A 23 8.18 -25.69 -7.59
N ARG A 24 7.30 -24.92 -6.94
CA ARG A 24 7.45 -23.49 -6.79
C ARG A 24 8.83 -23.34 -6.16
N GLY A 25 9.83 -23.10 -7.00
CA GLY A 25 11.00 -22.37 -6.58
C GLY A 25 10.44 -21.09 -5.98
N LEU A 26 10.42 -21.03 -4.64
CA LEU A 26 10.21 -19.78 -3.95
C LEU A 26 11.23 -18.85 -4.59
N ALA A 27 10.76 -17.78 -5.22
CA ALA A 27 11.64 -16.78 -5.78
C ALA A 27 12.66 -16.46 -4.67
N ALA A 28 13.93 -16.75 -4.94
CA ALA A 28 15.00 -16.38 -4.03
C ALA A 28 14.74 -14.91 -3.66
N PRO A 29 14.79 -14.54 -2.37
CA PRO A 29 14.69 -13.14 -2.02
C PRO A 29 15.72 -12.43 -2.88
N ALA A 30 15.27 -11.52 -3.75
CA ALA A 30 16.16 -10.78 -4.60
C ALA A 30 17.12 -10.06 -3.65
N SER A 31 18.30 -10.63 -3.48
CA SER A 31 19.36 -10.16 -2.59
C SER A 31 20.04 -8.95 -3.22
N GLY A 32 19.23 -7.96 -3.61
CA GLY A 32 19.68 -6.59 -3.64
C GLY A 32 19.61 -6.11 -2.21
N SER A 33 20.66 -5.48 -1.72
CA SER A 33 20.70 -4.92 -0.36
C SER A 33 19.55 -3.92 -0.16
N PHE A 34 18.40 -4.41 0.28
CA PHE A 34 17.31 -3.64 0.86
C PHE A 34 17.55 -3.49 2.37
N ALA A 35 18.83 -3.44 2.79
CA ALA A 35 19.20 -3.20 4.16
C ALA A 35 18.87 -1.75 4.49
N PHE A 36 17.73 -1.55 5.15
CA PHE A 36 17.44 -0.29 5.82
C PHE A 36 18.08 -0.36 7.21
N GLU A 37 18.79 0.69 7.58
CA GLU A 37 19.10 0.95 8.99
C GLU A 37 17.78 1.30 9.68
N THR A 38 17.32 0.39 10.55
CA THR A 38 16.06 0.55 11.26
C THR A 38 16.31 0.83 12.73
N GLY A 39 15.50 1.70 13.31
CA GLY A 39 15.57 2.01 14.72
C GLY A 39 14.27 2.61 15.22
N SER A 40 14.25 2.95 16.50
CA SER A 40 13.13 3.68 17.10
C SER A 40 13.62 4.81 17.98
N ALA A 41 12.95 5.96 17.87
CA ALA A 41 13.17 7.12 18.71
C ALA A 41 11.80 7.65 19.17
N ASN A 42 11.62 7.86 20.47
CA ASN A 42 10.37 8.37 21.06
C ASN A 42 9.09 7.66 20.55
N GLY A 43 9.15 6.35 20.34
CA GLY A 43 8.03 5.55 19.84
C GLY A 43 7.75 5.64 18.33
N VAL A 44 8.51 6.45 17.59
CA VAL A 44 8.49 6.49 16.12
C VAL A 44 9.51 5.49 15.58
N LYS A 45 9.10 4.70 14.59
CA LYS A 45 10.00 3.78 13.88
C LYS A 45 10.58 4.51 12.66
N PHE A 46 11.89 4.49 12.54
CA PHE A 46 12.58 5.02 11.37
C PHE A 46 13.29 3.89 10.62
N ALA A 47 13.39 4.06 9.31
CA ALA A 47 14.10 3.17 8.41
C ALA A 47 14.82 4.05 7.39
N SER A 48 16.15 4.11 7.46
CA SER A 48 17.00 4.87 6.54
C SER A 48 17.74 3.93 5.62
N ARG A 49 17.99 4.35 4.37
CA ARG A 49 19.00 3.70 3.54
C ARG A 49 19.82 4.77 2.86
N ASP A 50 21.12 4.60 2.89
CA ASP A 50 22.02 5.41 2.09
C ASP A 50 22.07 4.84 0.68
N MET A 51 21.63 5.64 -0.27
CA MET A 51 21.71 5.33 -1.68
C MET A 51 22.51 6.45 -2.34
N ALA A 52 23.62 6.09 -2.99
CA ALA A 52 24.43 7.03 -3.72
C ALA A 52 23.58 7.66 -4.85
N GLY A 53 23.28 8.95 -4.72
CA GLY A 53 22.49 9.71 -5.67
C GLY A 53 22.30 11.15 -5.20
N PRO A 54 22.01 12.08 -6.11
CA PRO A 54 21.84 13.50 -5.76
C PRO A 54 20.51 13.78 -5.01
N MET A 55 19.62 12.79 -4.90
CA MET A 55 18.26 12.95 -4.40
C MET A 55 17.97 11.95 -3.28
N THR A 56 17.44 12.45 -2.18
CA THR A 56 16.95 11.66 -1.05
C THR A 56 15.43 11.61 -1.07
N LYS A 57 14.84 10.44 -0.84
CA LYS A 57 13.38 10.29 -0.70
C LYS A 57 13.02 10.06 0.76
N LEU A 58 12.27 10.99 1.34
CA LEU A 58 11.73 10.89 2.69
C LEU A 58 10.22 10.66 2.62
N ALA A 59 9.72 9.77 3.47
CA ALA A 59 8.30 9.48 3.59
C ALA A 59 7.96 9.24 5.06
N ILE A 60 6.84 9.81 5.50
CA ILE A 60 6.28 9.58 6.83
C ILE A 60 5.02 8.74 6.63
N VAL A 61 4.93 7.63 7.36
CA VAL A 61 3.79 6.72 7.31
C VAL A 61 3.19 6.62 8.70
N SER A 62 1.90 6.91 8.81
CA SER A 62 1.15 6.76 10.05
C SER A 62 0.14 5.63 9.91
N LYS A 63 -0.10 4.91 11.01
CA LYS A 63 -1.19 3.92 11.10
C LYS A 63 -2.51 4.67 11.31
N ALA A 64 -3.04 5.23 10.23
CA ALA A 64 -4.29 5.99 10.21
C ALA A 64 -5.14 5.60 9.00
N GLY A 65 -6.36 6.14 8.92
CA GLY A 65 -7.26 5.96 7.78
C GLY A 65 -8.72 5.86 8.22
N THR A 66 -9.61 5.62 7.26
CA THR A 66 -11.07 5.57 7.45
C THR A 66 -11.54 4.60 8.54
N ARG A 67 -10.78 3.53 8.80
CA ARG A 67 -11.06 2.57 9.89
C ARG A 67 -10.96 3.17 11.28
N TYR A 68 -10.23 4.27 11.45
CA TYR A 68 -10.00 4.94 12.72
C TYR A 68 -10.64 6.34 12.76
N GLU A 69 -11.50 6.66 11.78
CA GLU A 69 -12.15 7.96 11.73
C GLU A 69 -13.29 8.07 12.76
N PRO A 70 -13.37 9.20 13.49
CA PRO A 70 -14.54 9.50 14.32
C PRO A 70 -15.74 10.00 13.49
N LEU A 71 -15.47 10.61 12.34
CA LEU A 71 -16.47 11.17 11.44
C LEU A 71 -16.12 10.77 10.00
N PRO A 72 -17.09 10.29 9.19
CA PRO A 72 -16.83 9.86 7.84
C PRO A 72 -16.24 10.98 6.98
N GLY A 73 -15.12 10.70 6.30
CA GLY A 73 -14.49 11.60 5.34
C GLY A 73 -13.40 12.51 5.92
N LEU A 74 -13.11 12.40 7.22
CA LEU A 74 -12.08 13.20 7.88
C LEU A 74 -10.68 12.93 7.31
N SER A 75 -10.30 11.68 7.05
CA SER A 75 -8.98 11.35 6.50
C SER A 75 -8.77 11.92 5.10
N LEU A 76 -9.84 12.00 4.28
CA LEU A 76 -9.78 12.63 2.97
C LEU A 76 -9.56 14.15 3.07
N GLY A 77 -10.21 14.78 4.05
CA GLY A 77 -9.99 16.19 4.37
C GLY A 77 -8.55 16.45 4.84
N LEU A 78 -8.04 15.63 5.77
CA LEU A 78 -6.66 15.73 6.28
C LEU A 78 -5.62 15.50 5.19
N GLN A 79 -5.83 14.52 4.30
CA GLN A 79 -4.96 14.28 3.16
C GLN A 79 -4.86 15.51 2.26
N SER A 80 -5.98 16.17 1.98
CA SER A 80 -6.04 17.37 1.15
C SER A 80 -5.44 18.59 1.84
N PHE A 81 -5.41 18.60 3.17
CA PHE A 81 -4.91 19.72 3.98
C PHE A 81 -3.43 19.59 4.37
N ALA A 82 -2.82 18.42 4.19
CA ALA A 82 -1.49 18.06 4.74
C ALA A 82 -0.36 19.09 4.48
N PHE A 83 -0.45 19.90 3.42
CA PHE A 83 0.57 20.89 3.05
C PHE A 83 0.06 22.34 2.98
N LYS A 84 -1.16 22.63 3.49
CA LYS A 84 -1.78 23.95 3.33
C LYS A 84 -1.40 24.94 4.42
N VAL A 85 -1.29 24.48 5.68
CA VAL A 85 -1.02 25.34 6.85
C VAL A 85 -0.16 24.57 7.86
N CYS A 86 0.90 25.21 8.34
CA CYS A 86 1.72 24.76 9.47
C CYS A 86 1.98 25.95 10.39
N ALA A 87 1.93 25.76 11.72
CA ALA A 87 2.03 26.85 12.70
C ALA A 87 3.30 27.71 12.56
N ASN A 88 4.42 27.08 12.19
CA ASN A 88 5.73 27.74 12.07
C ASN A 88 6.06 28.13 10.61
N HIS A 89 5.17 27.87 9.65
CA HIS A 89 5.41 28.25 8.27
C HIS A 89 4.90 29.68 8.04
N HIS A 90 5.81 30.65 8.13
CA HIS A 90 5.51 32.05 7.87
C HIS A 90 5.25 32.26 6.37
N ARG A 91 3.99 32.10 5.96
CA ARG A 91 3.54 32.38 4.60
C ARG A 91 3.26 33.88 4.49
N SER A 92 4.20 34.64 3.93
CA SER A 92 3.96 36.05 3.55
C SER A 92 2.78 36.09 2.59
N ILE A 93 1.62 36.53 3.07
CA ILE A 93 0.42 36.71 2.27
C ILE A 93 0.70 37.87 1.32
N ARG A 94 1.07 37.56 0.07
CA ARG A 94 1.18 38.58 -0.97
C ARG A 94 -0.24 38.96 -1.38
N HIS A 95 -0.68 40.14 -0.95
CA HIS A 95 -1.85 40.80 -1.52
C HIS A 95 -1.51 41.18 -2.96
N THR A 96 -2.27 40.66 -3.91
CA THR A 96 -2.41 41.19 -5.28
C THR A 96 -3.76 41.87 -5.37
#